data_AF-A0AAN6UXN0-F1
#
_entry.id   AF-A0AAN6UXN0-F1
#
_cell.length_a   1.000
_cell.length_b   1.000
_cell.length_c   1.000
_cell.angle_alpha   90.00
_cell.angle_beta   90.00
_cell.angle_gamma   90.00
#
_symmetry.space_group_name_H-M   'P 1'
#
loop_
_entity.id
_entity.type
_entity.pdbx_description
1 polymer ?
#
loop_
_entity_poly.entity_id
_entity_poly.type
_entity_poly.pdbx_seq_one_letter_code
_entity_poly.pdbx_strand_id
1 'polypeptide(L)'
;MSDADRPARRYKSPSQLARESSSPSPYQQPPSSTSSPGATTRTTPPTTLTQTPQRNTPYLPTPTELSLLLIYPSILLFGTLFSLLSPETRASPYDPIRQAHTQDAALVPSYFARKDNLLNVVFVKRGWAWVSVVVFVFWGTHPRLGSNTNTSGREGRGKGLVRGLMRYGLVTAWWVFVTQWFFGPAIIDRGFRWSGGRCEVVEEAVRVSGDAVSAKEVFTAAACKASGGNWSGGHDISGHVFLLVLGSFFLVQEVGWVVGKWARAVREERCVVMGDGAVKGAAVTAERKGKQEEEGVVVSVVEALGLGGKLAAVVVALCGWMLLMTAIYFHTWFEKFTGLLTAFIGLYAIYIVPRWVPALRGIVGLPGI
;
A
#
# COMPACT_ATOMS: atom_id res chain seq x y z
N MET A 1 24.15 -22.79 80.60
CA MET A 1 23.14 -22.91 79.53
C MET A 1 23.30 -21.65 78.69
N SER A 2 24.26 -21.61 77.77
CA SER A 2 24.36 -22.30 76.47
C SER A 2 23.64 -21.55 75.36
N ASP A 3 24.38 -21.40 74.25
CA ASP A 3 24.05 -20.96 72.88
C ASP A 3 23.89 -19.45 72.64
N ALA A 4 24.83 -18.72 72.02
CA ALA A 4 25.66 -18.99 70.81
C ALA A 4 24.76 -19.26 69.57
N ASP A 5 25.00 -18.84 68.35
CA ASP A 5 25.98 -18.02 67.65
C ASP A 5 25.35 -17.82 66.25
N ARG A 6 25.28 -16.60 65.71
CA ARG A 6 24.88 -16.41 64.30
C ARG A 6 25.64 -15.21 63.72
N PRO A 7 26.60 -15.42 62.80
CA PRO A 7 27.40 -14.32 62.29
C PRO A 7 26.62 -13.47 61.28
N ALA A 8 26.78 -12.15 61.40
CA ALA A 8 26.30 -11.18 60.43
C ALA A 8 27.07 -11.30 59.11
N ARG A 9 26.35 -11.31 57.97
CA ARG A 9 26.94 -11.24 56.63
C ARG A 9 27.72 -9.93 56.47
N ARG A 10 29.05 -10.02 56.39
CA ARG A 10 29.93 -8.91 56.03
C ARG A 10 29.92 -8.71 54.51
N TYR A 11 29.33 -7.63 54.03
CA TYR A 11 29.49 -7.21 52.63
C TYR A 11 30.93 -6.71 52.42
N LYS A 12 31.63 -7.27 51.44
CA LYS A 12 32.95 -6.78 50.99
C LYS A 12 32.75 -5.53 50.11
N SER A 13 33.54 -4.48 50.34
CA SER A 13 33.47 -3.27 49.53
C SER A 13 34.15 -3.45 48.16
N PRO A 14 33.73 -2.71 47.12
CA PRO A 14 34.26 -2.85 45.75
C PRO A 14 35.78 -2.70 45.60
N SER A 15 36.44 -2.05 46.56
CA SER A 15 37.89 -1.86 46.59
C SER A 15 38.71 -3.11 46.92
N GLN A 16 38.08 -4.17 47.46
CA GLN A 16 38.79 -5.40 47.85
C GLN A 16 38.85 -6.48 46.76
N LEU A 17 38.09 -6.33 45.67
CA LEU A 17 38.10 -7.29 44.54
C LEU A 17 39.09 -6.91 43.43
N ALA A 18 39.65 -5.70 43.46
CA ALA A 18 40.49 -5.16 42.38
C ALA A 18 42.00 -5.39 42.57
N ARG A 19 42.43 -6.15 43.59
CA ARG A 19 43.85 -6.23 44.00
C ARG A 19 44.50 -7.61 43.88
N GLU A 20 43.84 -8.57 43.24
CA GLU A 20 44.30 -9.96 43.24
C GLU A 20 44.36 -10.55 41.82
N SER A 21 45.21 -9.98 40.96
CA SER A 21 45.73 -10.69 39.76
C SER A 21 46.95 -9.98 39.17
N SER A 22 48.10 -10.03 39.84
CA SER A 22 49.39 -9.70 39.21
C SER A 22 50.56 -10.31 39.97
N SER A 23 51.14 -11.39 39.43
CA SER A 23 52.53 -11.82 39.73
C SER A 23 53.04 -12.74 38.61
N PRO A 24 54.23 -12.46 38.03
CA PRO A 24 54.90 -13.30 37.02
C PRO A 24 56.11 -14.06 37.58
N SER A 25 56.51 -15.18 36.96
CA SER A 25 57.79 -15.85 37.22
C SER A 25 58.16 -16.88 36.12
N PRO A 26 59.42 -17.39 36.02
CA PRO A 26 60.34 -16.99 34.93
C PRO A 26 60.99 -18.15 34.14
N TYR A 27 61.70 -17.76 33.07
CA TYR A 27 62.75 -18.42 32.26
C TYR A 27 63.27 -19.83 32.62
N GLN A 28 63.35 -20.70 31.60
CA GLN A 28 64.46 -21.66 31.39
C GLN A 28 64.56 -22.11 29.91
N GLN A 29 65.79 -22.18 29.38
CA GLN A 29 66.26 -22.73 28.08
C GLN A 29 67.72 -23.23 28.30
N PRO A 30 68.40 -23.96 27.38
CA PRO A 30 68.03 -25.05 26.45
C PRO A 30 69.08 -26.23 26.55
N PRO A 31 69.28 -27.20 25.60
CA PRO A 31 70.01 -26.93 24.33
C PRO A 31 69.66 -27.78 23.06
N SER A 32 69.87 -27.14 21.89
CA SER A 32 70.36 -27.56 20.54
C SER A 32 70.12 -28.95 19.90
N SER A 33 69.56 -28.96 18.66
CA SER A 33 70.26 -29.33 17.39
C SER A 33 69.36 -29.24 16.13
N THR A 34 69.77 -28.43 15.13
CA THR A 34 69.92 -28.68 13.64
C THR A 34 68.89 -29.59 12.93
N SER A 35 68.19 -29.32 11.80
CA SER A 35 68.48 -28.57 10.55
C SER A 35 67.23 -28.43 9.63
N SER A 36 67.31 -27.46 8.69
CA SER A 36 66.66 -27.33 7.35
C SER A 36 65.30 -26.62 7.18
N PRO A 37 65.17 -25.65 6.24
CA PRO A 37 63.98 -24.83 6.03
C PRO A 37 63.07 -25.34 4.90
N GLY A 38 61.78 -25.55 5.21
CA GLY A 38 60.71 -25.68 4.22
C GLY A 38 59.88 -24.39 4.17
N ALA A 39 59.96 -23.66 3.06
CA ALA A 39 59.18 -22.45 2.83
C ALA A 39 57.68 -22.77 2.86
N THR A 40 56.98 -22.30 3.89
CA THR A 40 55.51 -22.37 3.96
C THR A 40 54.93 -21.02 3.55
N THR A 41 54.42 -20.96 2.34
CA THR A 41 53.67 -19.85 1.78
C THR A 41 52.48 -19.53 2.69
N ARG A 42 52.49 -18.37 3.37
CA ARG A 42 51.31 -17.83 4.04
C ARG A 42 50.29 -17.42 2.99
N THR A 43 49.31 -18.29 2.74
CA THR A 43 48.11 -17.95 1.99
C THR A 43 47.25 -17.07 2.90
N THR A 44 47.27 -15.76 2.65
CA THR A 44 46.25 -14.84 3.16
C THR A 44 44.90 -15.25 2.58
N PRO A 45 43.84 -15.42 3.39
CA PRO A 45 42.51 -15.64 2.83
C PRO A 45 42.09 -14.39 2.06
N PRO A 46 41.45 -14.51 0.89
CA PRO A 46 40.98 -13.36 0.15
C PRO A 46 39.91 -12.67 0.98
N THR A 47 40.15 -11.39 1.30
CA THR A 47 39.13 -10.47 1.83
C THR A 47 37.97 -10.46 0.85
N THR A 48 36.97 -11.29 1.12
CA THR A 48 35.73 -11.28 0.38
C THR A 48 35.07 -9.97 0.75
N LEU A 49 35.15 -8.99 -0.14
CA LEU A 49 34.34 -7.78 -0.08
C LEU A 49 32.90 -8.24 0.00
N THR A 50 32.38 -8.31 1.22
CA THR A 50 30.98 -8.61 1.48
C THR A 50 30.25 -7.38 0.95
N GLN A 51 29.80 -7.44 -0.31
CA GLN A 51 28.90 -6.43 -0.85
C GLN A 51 27.74 -6.37 0.12
N THR A 52 27.66 -5.29 0.90
CA THR A 52 26.46 -5.00 1.67
C THR A 52 25.32 -4.97 0.66
N PRO A 53 24.30 -5.85 0.76
CA PRO A 53 23.21 -5.85 -0.20
C PRO A 53 22.62 -4.44 -0.23
N GLN A 54 22.53 -3.87 -1.43
CA GLN A 54 21.98 -2.52 -1.65
C GLN A 54 20.60 -2.48 -0.98
N ARG A 55 20.49 -1.71 0.11
CA ARG A 55 19.25 -1.63 0.88
C ARG A 55 18.25 -0.76 0.13
N ASN A 56 17.00 -1.19 0.10
CA ASN A 56 15.90 -0.37 -0.42
C ASN A 56 15.82 0.95 0.35
N THR A 57 15.46 2.04 -0.33
CA THR A 57 15.21 3.32 0.33
C THR A 57 13.87 3.29 1.07
N PRO A 58 13.76 3.89 2.27
CA PRO A 58 12.48 4.00 2.99
C PRO A 58 11.54 5.02 2.35
N TYR A 59 12.03 5.92 1.50
CA TYR A 59 11.26 7.05 0.95
C TYR A 59 10.53 6.72 -0.34
N LEU A 60 10.92 5.64 -1.03
CA LEU A 60 10.33 5.19 -2.28
C LEU A 60 9.71 3.79 -2.10
N PRO A 61 8.79 3.39 -3.00
CA PRO A 61 8.36 1.99 -3.09
C PRO A 61 9.55 1.06 -3.31
N THR A 62 9.44 -0.19 -2.85
CA THR A 62 10.44 -1.21 -3.22
C THR A 62 10.37 -1.50 -4.73
N PRO A 63 11.40 -2.12 -5.35
CA PRO A 63 11.35 -2.45 -6.77
C PRO A 63 10.08 -3.22 -7.17
N THR A 64 9.69 -4.23 -6.39
CA THR A 64 8.43 -4.97 -6.62
C THR A 64 7.19 -4.06 -6.53
N GLU A 65 7.11 -3.19 -5.52
CA GLU A 65 5.99 -2.26 -5.37
C GLU A 65 5.93 -1.23 -6.51
N LEU A 66 7.09 -0.74 -6.95
CA LEU A 66 7.21 0.17 -8.07
C LEU A 66 6.75 -0.50 -9.36
N SER A 67 7.19 -1.73 -9.64
CA SER A 67 6.73 -2.50 -10.80
C SER A 67 5.21 -2.67 -10.78
N LEU A 68 4.61 -2.95 -9.63
CA LEU A 68 3.16 -3.07 -9.49
C LEU A 68 2.44 -1.72 -9.67
N LEU A 69 3.01 -0.62 -9.17
CA LEU A 69 2.47 0.73 -9.38
C LEU A 69 2.52 1.15 -10.85
N LEU A 70 3.56 0.75 -11.59
CA LEU A 70 3.72 1.06 -13.02
C LEU A 70 2.69 0.36 -13.92
N ILE A 71 1.99 -0.67 -13.43
CA ILE A 71 0.90 -1.31 -14.17
C ILE A 71 -0.22 -0.31 -14.48
N TYR A 72 -0.58 0.56 -13.53
CA TYR A 72 -1.68 1.51 -13.70
C TYR A 72 -1.47 2.55 -14.80
N PRO A 73 -0.36 3.34 -14.81
CA PRO A 73 -0.10 4.27 -15.91
C PRO A 73 0.09 3.54 -17.24
N SER A 74 0.62 2.32 -17.23
CA SER A 74 0.76 1.50 -18.45
C SER A 74 -0.61 1.11 -19.04
N ILE A 75 -1.56 0.70 -18.20
CA ILE A 75 -2.95 0.40 -18.62
C ILE A 75 -3.61 1.67 -19.19
N LEU A 76 -3.47 2.82 -18.51
CA LEU A 76 -4.06 4.08 -18.97
C LEU A 76 -3.47 4.54 -20.30
N LEU A 77 -2.14 4.44 -20.46
CA LEU A 77 -1.44 4.79 -21.69
C LEU A 77 -1.89 3.87 -22.83
N PHE A 78 -1.89 2.56 -22.60
CA PHE A 78 -2.34 1.59 -23.60
C PHE A 78 -3.80 1.83 -24.00
N GLY A 79 -4.72 1.97 -23.04
CA GLY A 79 -6.14 2.18 -23.34
C GLY A 79 -6.40 3.50 -24.08
N THR A 80 -5.66 4.55 -23.75
CA THR A 80 -5.74 5.83 -24.47
C THR A 80 -5.22 5.71 -25.89
N LEU A 81 -4.07 5.05 -26.08
CA LEU A 81 -3.53 4.79 -27.41
C LEU A 81 -4.49 3.92 -28.24
N PHE A 82 -5.07 2.89 -27.63
CA PHE A 82 -6.07 2.04 -28.27
C PHE A 82 -7.30 2.84 -28.71
N SER A 83 -7.81 3.73 -27.85
CA SER A 83 -8.94 4.61 -28.16
C SER A 83 -8.66 5.53 -29.36
N LEU A 84 -7.42 6.01 -29.49
CA LEU A 84 -6.97 6.87 -30.59
C LEU A 84 -6.66 6.13 -31.89
N LEU A 85 -6.26 4.86 -31.82
CA LEU A 85 -5.84 4.09 -32.99
C LEU A 85 -6.95 3.19 -33.54
N SER A 86 -7.85 2.68 -32.70
CA SER A 86 -8.89 1.74 -33.12
C SER A 86 -9.93 2.43 -34.02
N PRO A 87 -10.19 1.90 -35.23
CA PRO A 87 -11.24 2.43 -36.11
C PRO A 87 -12.62 2.43 -35.47
N GLU A 88 -12.94 1.40 -34.68
CA GLU A 88 -14.25 1.25 -34.03
C GLU A 88 -14.51 2.32 -32.99
N THR A 89 -13.52 2.64 -32.16
CA THR A 89 -13.65 3.70 -31.13
C THR A 89 -13.75 5.07 -31.79
N ARG A 90 -12.98 5.32 -32.84
CA ARG A 90 -13.00 6.59 -33.58
C ARG A 90 -14.29 6.81 -34.37
N ALA A 91 -14.89 5.74 -34.88
CA ALA A 91 -16.14 5.83 -35.64
C ALA A 91 -17.36 6.07 -34.74
N SER A 92 -17.27 5.73 -33.44
CA SER A 92 -18.37 5.93 -32.51
C SER A 92 -18.52 7.41 -32.11
N PRO A 93 -19.75 7.98 -32.16
CA PRO A 93 -20.00 9.36 -31.72
C PRO A 93 -19.53 9.61 -30.28
N TYR A 94 -18.69 10.63 -30.10
CA TYR A 94 -18.22 11.08 -28.79
C TYR A 94 -19.05 12.27 -28.30
N ASP A 95 -19.55 12.20 -27.08
CA ASP A 95 -20.25 13.29 -26.41
C ASP A 95 -19.22 14.10 -25.59
N PRO A 96 -18.85 15.32 -26.04
CA PRO A 96 -17.84 16.13 -25.36
C PRO A 96 -18.31 16.67 -24.02
N ILE A 97 -19.62 16.74 -23.78
CA ILE A 97 -20.17 17.23 -22.52
C ILE A 97 -20.10 16.14 -21.46
N ARG A 98 -20.50 14.92 -21.82
CA ARG A 98 -20.43 13.76 -20.90
C ARG A 98 -19.06 13.09 -20.86
N GLN A 99 -18.15 13.56 -21.72
CA GLN A 99 -16.78 13.06 -21.91
C GLN A 99 -16.73 11.53 -22.05
N ALA A 100 -17.66 10.99 -22.83
CA ALA A 100 -17.81 9.56 -23.08
C ALA A 100 -18.47 9.36 -24.45
N HIS A 101 -18.37 8.15 -25.01
CA HIS A 101 -19.15 7.81 -26.20
C HIS A 101 -20.67 7.92 -25.93
N THR A 102 -21.46 8.10 -26.99
CA THR A 102 -22.92 8.02 -26.91
C THR A 102 -23.37 6.75 -26.20
N GLN A 103 -24.50 6.81 -25.49
CA GLN A 103 -24.99 5.71 -24.67
C GLN A 103 -26.10 4.91 -25.37
N ASP A 104 -26.43 5.26 -26.61
CA ASP A 104 -27.39 4.53 -27.42
C ASP A 104 -26.82 3.16 -27.81
N ALA A 105 -27.54 2.09 -27.47
CA ALA A 105 -27.09 0.71 -27.66
C ALA A 105 -26.75 0.35 -29.12
N ALA A 106 -27.33 1.08 -30.09
CA ALA A 106 -27.07 0.89 -31.52
C ALA A 106 -25.79 1.59 -32.03
N LEU A 107 -25.25 2.56 -31.27
CA LEU A 107 -24.16 3.44 -31.69
C LEU A 107 -22.87 3.27 -30.85
N VAL A 108 -22.96 2.49 -29.77
CA VAL A 108 -21.83 2.17 -28.90
C VAL A 108 -20.89 1.16 -29.54
N PRO A 109 -19.56 1.35 -29.42
CA PRO A 109 -18.58 0.50 -30.07
C PRO A 109 -18.46 -0.88 -29.42
N SER A 110 -18.85 -1.01 -28.14
CA SER A 110 -18.82 -2.29 -27.43
C SER A 110 -19.73 -2.30 -26.21
N TYR A 111 -19.98 -3.51 -25.67
CA TYR A 111 -20.70 -3.70 -24.42
C TYR A 111 -20.11 -2.90 -23.24
N PHE A 112 -18.78 -2.81 -23.17
CA PHE A 112 -18.07 -2.14 -22.07
C PHE A 112 -18.06 -0.61 -22.18
N ALA A 113 -18.34 -0.06 -23.37
CA ALA A 113 -18.53 1.38 -23.57
C ALA A 113 -19.85 1.89 -22.99
N ARG A 114 -20.78 0.99 -22.64
CA ARG A 114 -22.08 1.34 -22.08
C ARG A 114 -22.01 1.56 -20.57
N LYS A 115 -22.63 2.62 -20.05
CA LYS A 115 -22.69 2.92 -18.60
C LYS A 115 -23.57 1.95 -17.81
N ASP A 116 -24.46 1.22 -18.46
CA ASP A 116 -25.37 0.25 -17.85
C ASP A 116 -24.82 -1.19 -17.86
N ASN A 117 -23.59 -1.39 -18.35
CA ASN A 117 -22.98 -2.71 -18.36
C ASN A 117 -22.88 -3.30 -16.95
N LEU A 118 -23.02 -4.63 -16.84
CA LEU A 118 -23.16 -5.34 -15.57
C LEU A 118 -21.98 -5.07 -14.64
N LEU A 119 -20.75 -5.07 -15.17
CA LEU A 119 -19.55 -4.81 -14.37
C LEU A 119 -19.53 -3.36 -13.87
N ASN A 120 -19.95 -2.38 -14.66
CA ASN A 120 -20.03 -1.01 -14.17
C ASN A 120 -21.08 -0.87 -13.05
N VAL A 121 -22.26 -1.47 -13.23
CA VAL A 121 -23.38 -1.33 -12.28
C VAL A 121 -23.14 -2.09 -10.97
N VAL A 122 -22.66 -3.33 -11.06
CA VAL A 122 -22.51 -4.22 -9.88
C VAL A 122 -21.13 -4.10 -9.27
N PHE A 123 -20.08 -4.00 -10.09
CA PHE A 123 -18.70 -4.00 -9.61
C PHE A 123 -18.18 -2.59 -9.39
N VAL A 124 -18.09 -1.76 -10.41
CA VAL A 124 -17.40 -0.45 -10.28
C VAL A 124 -18.15 0.53 -9.39
N LYS A 125 -19.47 0.71 -9.59
CA LYS A 125 -20.30 1.59 -8.74
C LYS A 125 -20.31 1.17 -7.27
N ARG A 126 -20.10 -0.12 -6.99
CA ARG A 126 -20.01 -0.67 -5.62
C ARG A 126 -18.58 -1.10 -5.28
N GLY A 127 -17.58 -0.54 -5.95
CA GLY A 127 -16.20 -1.04 -5.91
C GLY A 127 -15.62 -1.07 -4.51
N TRP A 128 -15.91 -0.05 -3.70
CA TRP A 128 -15.44 0.00 -2.32
C TRP A 128 -16.03 -1.13 -1.45
N ALA A 129 -17.28 -1.53 -1.68
CA ALA A 129 -17.89 -2.64 -0.97
C ALA A 129 -17.17 -3.96 -1.27
N TRP A 130 -16.81 -4.21 -2.53
CA TRP A 130 -16.05 -5.40 -2.93
C TRP A 130 -14.65 -5.43 -2.30
N VAL A 131 -13.94 -4.30 -2.33
CA VAL A 131 -12.62 -4.15 -1.66
C VAL A 131 -12.73 -4.46 -0.16
N SER A 132 -13.78 -3.94 0.49
CA SER A 132 -14.05 -4.15 1.91
C SER A 132 -14.30 -5.62 2.22
N VAL A 133 -15.24 -6.26 1.52
CA VAL A 133 -15.57 -7.69 1.71
C VAL A 133 -14.31 -8.55 1.58
N VAL A 134 -13.50 -8.33 0.54
CA VAL A 134 -12.28 -9.09 0.32
C VAL A 134 -11.29 -8.95 1.48
N VAL A 135 -11.01 -7.72 1.93
CA VAL A 135 -10.00 -7.53 2.99
C VAL A 135 -10.46 -8.12 4.32
N PHE A 136 -11.75 -8.00 4.66
CA PHE A 136 -12.30 -8.60 5.87
C PHE A 136 -12.31 -10.13 5.79
N VAL A 137 -12.66 -10.72 4.65
CA VAL A 137 -12.57 -12.18 4.45
C VAL A 137 -11.12 -12.64 4.56
N PHE A 138 -10.16 -11.92 4.00
CA PHE A 138 -8.74 -12.25 4.14
C PHE A 138 -8.28 -12.21 5.60
N TRP A 139 -8.61 -11.16 6.36
CA TRP A 139 -8.27 -11.07 7.78
C TRP A 139 -8.95 -12.15 8.63
N GLY A 140 -10.15 -12.59 8.25
CA GLY A 140 -10.86 -13.67 8.93
C GLY A 140 -10.31 -15.08 8.61
N THR A 141 -9.73 -15.28 7.43
CA THR A 141 -9.37 -16.63 6.91
C THR A 141 -7.88 -16.92 6.87
N HIS A 142 -6.99 -15.92 6.88
CA HIS A 142 -5.56 -16.17 6.68
C HIS A 142 -4.88 -16.78 7.93
N PRO A 143 -4.18 -17.94 7.83
CA PRO A 143 -3.61 -18.64 9.00
C PRO A 143 -2.61 -17.85 9.85
N ARG A 144 -1.83 -16.93 9.27
CA ARG A 144 -0.95 -16.04 10.06
C ARG A 144 -1.71 -15.04 10.93
N LEU A 145 -2.95 -14.73 10.56
CA LEU A 145 -3.88 -14.00 11.43
C LEU A 145 -4.70 -14.97 12.29
N GLY A 146 -4.85 -16.23 11.87
CA GLY A 146 -5.78 -17.23 12.40
C GLY A 146 -5.26 -18.23 13.44
N SER A 147 -3.96 -18.54 13.51
CA SER A 147 -3.44 -19.64 14.36
C SER A 147 -3.49 -19.30 15.85
N ASN A 148 -4.17 -20.15 16.61
CA ASN A 148 -4.72 -19.88 17.95
C ASN A 148 -4.09 -20.79 19.01
N THR A 149 -2.80 -21.10 18.92
CA THR A 149 -2.17 -22.12 19.80
C THR A 149 -1.34 -21.55 20.95
N ASN A 150 -0.94 -20.27 20.93
CA ASN A 150 -0.14 -19.66 22.00
C ASN A 150 -0.74 -18.33 22.51
N THR A 151 -0.87 -18.20 23.84
CA THR A 151 -1.36 -16.98 24.54
C THR A 151 -0.53 -15.73 24.22
N SER A 152 0.76 -15.87 23.90
CA SER A 152 1.64 -14.80 23.41
C SER A 152 1.32 -14.34 21.97
N GLY A 153 0.79 -15.22 21.12
CA GLY A 153 0.39 -14.90 19.75
C GLY A 153 -0.90 -14.09 19.65
N ARG A 154 -1.79 -14.21 20.65
CA ARG A 154 -3.09 -13.52 20.69
C ARG A 154 -2.94 -12.00 20.84
N GLU A 155 -1.94 -11.55 21.59
CA GLU A 155 -1.64 -10.12 21.76
C GLU A 155 -1.02 -9.50 20.50
N GLY A 156 -0.20 -10.26 19.77
CA GLY A 156 0.34 -9.87 18.46
C GLY A 156 -0.75 -9.76 17.38
N ARG A 157 -1.69 -10.71 17.36
CA ARG A 157 -2.85 -10.72 16.45
C ARG A 157 -3.71 -9.47 16.61
N GLY A 158 -4.06 -9.10 17.85
CA GLY A 158 -4.88 -7.92 18.12
C GLY A 158 -4.22 -6.64 17.60
N LYS A 159 -2.91 -6.49 17.84
CA LYS A 159 -2.14 -5.33 17.36
C LYS A 159 -2.05 -5.29 15.83
N GLY A 160 -1.86 -6.43 15.18
CA GLY A 160 -1.83 -6.54 13.71
C GLY A 160 -3.17 -6.18 13.06
N LEU A 161 -4.28 -6.71 13.60
CA LEU A 161 -5.63 -6.40 13.13
C LEU A 161 -5.99 -4.93 13.35
N VAL A 162 -5.71 -4.37 14.52
CA VAL A 162 -5.95 -2.94 14.81
C VAL A 162 -5.19 -2.05 13.83
N ARG A 163 -3.92 -2.36 13.55
CA ARG A 163 -3.13 -1.62 12.55
C ARG A 163 -3.69 -1.77 11.13
N GLY A 164 -4.15 -2.96 10.76
CA GLY A 164 -4.87 -3.19 9.50
C GLY A 164 -6.15 -2.37 9.39
N LEU A 165 -6.96 -2.35 10.45
CA LEU A 165 -8.18 -1.54 10.54
C LEU A 165 -7.87 -0.04 10.46
N MET A 166 -6.78 0.43 11.08
CA MET A 166 -6.33 1.81 10.96
C MET A 166 -5.96 2.15 9.51
N ARG A 167 -5.22 1.29 8.81
CA ARG A 167 -4.92 1.49 7.38
C ARG A 167 -6.18 1.50 6.53
N TYR A 168 -7.07 0.53 6.71
CA TYR A 168 -8.36 0.50 6.02
C TYR A 168 -9.20 1.76 6.30
N GLY A 169 -9.24 2.21 7.56
CA GLY A 169 -9.92 3.45 7.96
C GLY A 169 -9.33 4.69 7.29
N LEU A 170 -8.00 4.80 7.21
CA LEU A 170 -7.32 5.90 6.53
C LEU A 170 -7.59 5.90 5.02
N VAL A 171 -7.54 4.74 4.36
CA VAL A 171 -7.84 4.65 2.91
C VAL A 171 -9.31 4.94 2.66
N THR A 172 -10.21 4.45 3.52
CA THR A 172 -11.65 4.76 3.46
C THR A 172 -11.88 6.27 3.64
N ALA A 173 -11.22 6.88 4.62
CA ALA A 173 -11.30 8.32 4.85
C ALA A 173 -10.80 9.12 3.65
N TRP A 174 -9.70 8.69 3.01
CA TRP A 174 -9.20 9.29 1.76
C TRP A 174 -10.21 9.15 0.62
N TRP A 175 -10.80 7.96 0.46
CA TRP A 175 -11.84 7.73 -0.54
C TRP A 175 -13.07 8.60 -0.31
N VAL A 176 -13.55 8.71 0.93
CA VAL A 176 -14.67 9.58 1.33
C VAL A 176 -14.32 11.06 1.14
N PHE A 177 -13.09 11.47 1.48
CA PHE A 177 -12.57 12.83 1.26
C PHE A 177 -12.58 13.23 -0.20
N VAL A 178 -12.14 12.34 -1.08
CA VAL A 178 -12.11 12.64 -2.51
C VAL A 178 -13.52 12.60 -3.09
N THR A 179 -14.33 11.59 -2.77
CA THR A 179 -15.56 11.30 -3.51
C THR A 179 -16.87 11.79 -2.88
N GLN A 180 -16.93 12.00 -1.56
CA GLN A 180 -18.19 12.25 -0.84
C GLN A 180 -18.21 13.52 0.03
N TRP A 181 -17.05 14.16 0.29
CA TRP A 181 -16.75 14.80 1.58
C TRP A 181 -17.85 15.60 2.32
N PHE A 182 -17.92 15.32 3.63
CA PHE A 182 -18.93 15.66 4.64
C PHE A 182 -19.05 17.15 5.07
N PHE A 183 -18.50 18.10 4.31
CA PHE A 183 -18.59 19.55 4.58
C PHE A 183 -18.91 20.34 3.29
N GLY A 184 -19.87 19.86 2.50
CA GLY A 184 -20.31 20.47 1.24
C GLY A 184 -20.11 19.54 0.02
N PRO A 185 -19.98 20.09 -1.21
CA PRO A 185 -19.74 19.29 -2.42
C PRO A 185 -18.43 18.50 -2.33
N ALA A 186 -18.38 17.35 -3.01
CA ALA A 186 -17.17 16.53 -3.12
C ALA A 186 -15.99 17.35 -3.67
N ILE A 187 -14.74 16.98 -3.37
CA ILE A 187 -13.57 17.66 -3.96
C ILE A 187 -13.60 17.60 -5.47
N ILE A 188 -14.12 16.50 -6.01
CA ILE A 188 -14.38 16.32 -7.44
C ILE A 188 -15.32 17.44 -7.96
N ASP A 189 -16.45 17.67 -7.29
CA ASP A 189 -17.40 18.74 -7.66
C ASP A 189 -16.79 20.15 -7.52
N ARG A 190 -15.96 20.37 -6.49
CA ARG A 190 -15.27 21.66 -6.27
C ARG A 190 -14.18 21.91 -7.32
N GLY A 191 -13.38 20.89 -7.62
CA GLY A 191 -12.36 20.94 -8.66
C GLY A 191 -12.99 21.23 -10.02
N PHE A 192 -14.13 20.59 -10.30
CA PHE A 192 -14.90 20.84 -11.51
C PHE A 192 -15.41 22.28 -11.62
N ARG A 193 -16.02 22.82 -10.56
CA ARG A 193 -16.45 24.23 -10.49
C ARG A 193 -15.27 25.20 -10.63
N TRP A 194 -14.17 24.93 -9.92
CA TRP A 194 -13.01 25.81 -9.91
C TRP A 194 -12.32 25.91 -11.28
N SER A 195 -12.31 24.80 -12.01
CA SER A 195 -11.80 24.74 -13.39
C SER A 195 -12.77 25.31 -14.44
N GLY A 196 -13.91 25.87 -14.02
CA GLY A 196 -14.85 26.58 -14.88
C GLY A 196 -16.17 25.87 -15.15
N GLY A 197 -16.39 24.70 -14.54
CA GLY A 197 -17.58 23.89 -14.77
C GLY A 197 -18.88 24.45 -14.19
N ARG A 198 -19.97 24.27 -14.95
CA ARG A 198 -21.30 24.83 -14.68
C ARG A 198 -22.40 23.81 -14.93
N CYS A 199 -23.59 24.08 -14.40
CA CYS A 199 -24.80 23.34 -14.72
C CYS A 199 -25.59 24.11 -15.78
N GLU A 200 -25.89 23.49 -16.93
CA GLU A 200 -26.55 24.15 -18.06
C GLU A 200 -27.93 24.73 -17.70
N VAL A 201 -28.72 24.02 -16.88
CA VAL A 201 -30.05 24.49 -16.45
C VAL A 201 -29.95 25.73 -15.57
N VAL A 202 -28.90 25.85 -14.77
CA VAL A 202 -28.62 27.04 -13.98
C VAL A 202 -28.07 28.17 -14.84
N GLU A 203 -27.22 27.86 -15.83
CA GLU A 203 -26.73 28.86 -16.75
C GLU A 203 -27.88 29.50 -17.54
N GLU A 204 -28.79 28.69 -18.07
CA GLU A 204 -29.95 29.17 -18.80
C GLU A 204 -30.89 29.97 -17.87
N ALA A 205 -31.15 29.47 -16.67
CA ALA A 205 -31.95 30.20 -15.68
C ALA A 205 -31.32 31.56 -15.33
N VAL A 206 -30.01 31.64 -15.09
CA VAL A 206 -29.31 32.91 -14.80
C VAL A 206 -29.34 33.85 -16.00
N ARG A 207 -29.14 33.32 -17.23
CA ARG A 207 -29.15 34.13 -18.45
C ARG A 207 -30.53 34.71 -18.75
N VAL A 208 -31.60 33.95 -18.50
CA VAL A 208 -32.98 34.34 -18.82
C VAL A 208 -33.65 35.13 -17.70
N SER A 209 -33.43 34.74 -16.45
CA SER A 209 -34.17 35.29 -15.29
C SER A 209 -33.35 36.21 -14.39
N GLY A 210 -32.03 36.31 -14.58
CA GLY A 210 -31.14 37.13 -13.75
C GLY A 210 -31.02 36.64 -12.30
N ASP A 211 -31.62 35.48 -11.97
CA ASP A 211 -31.70 34.97 -10.61
C ASP A 211 -30.45 34.20 -10.19
N ALA A 212 -29.47 34.94 -9.66
CA ALA A 212 -28.22 34.40 -9.14
C ALA A 212 -28.41 33.54 -7.87
N VAL A 213 -29.61 33.52 -7.26
CA VAL A 213 -29.90 32.73 -6.05
C VAL A 213 -30.06 31.24 -6.40
N SER A 214 -30.75 30.92 -7.50
CA SER A 214 -30.85 29.55 -8.04
C SER A 214 -29.46 28.97 -8.40
N ALA A 215 -28.52 29.82 -8.85
CA ALA A 215 -27.15 29.41 -9.12
C ALA A 215 -26.32 29.03 -7.89
N LYS A 216 -26.71 29.55 -6.72
CA LYS A 216 -26.15 29.14 -5.43
C LYS A 216 -26.76 27.83 -4.91
N GLU A 217 -27.79 27.24 -5.51
CA GLU A 217 -28.37 26.01 -4.95
C GLU A 217 -27.81 24.73 -5.58
N VAL A 218 -27.30 24.80 -6.83
CA VAL A 218 -26.78 23.62 -7.54
C VAL A 218 -25.25 23.53 -7.44
N PHE A 219 -24.74 23.17 -6.27
CA PHE A 219 -23.31 23.06 -5.97
C PHE A 219 -22.66 21.70 -6.29
N THR A 220 -23.43 20.69 -6.68
CA THR A 220 -22.95 19.32 -6.93
C THR A 220 -23.40 18.80 -8.28
N ALA A 221 -22.62 17.90 -8.89
CA ALA A 221 -23.03 17.22 -10.13
C ALA A 221 -24.33 16.42 -9.95
N ALA A 222 -24.56 15.89 -8.73
CA ALA A 222 -25.78 15.19 -8.37
C ALA A 222 -27.01 16.11 -8.37
N ALA A 223 -26.90 17.31 -7.78
CA ALA A 223 -27.97 18.29 -7.79
C ALA A 223 -28.30 18.76 -9.21
N CYS A 224 -27.29 18.98 -10.06
CA CYS A 224 -27.50 19.38 -11.45
C CYS A 224 -28.24 18.30 -12.25
N LYS A 225 -27.85 17.04 -12.08
CA LYS A 225 -28.55 15.92 -12.71
C LYS A 225 -29.97 15.76 -12.18
N ALA A 226 -30.18 15.96 -10.88
CA ALA A 226 -31.51 15.92 -10.27
C ALA A 226 -32.43 17.03 -10.80
N SER A 227 -31.87 18.20 -11.14
CA SER A 227 -32.60 19.29 -11.80
C SER A 227 -32.73 19.12 -13.32
N GLY A 228 -32.38 17.95 -13.87
CA GLY A 228 -32.44 17.68 -15.31
C GLY A 228 -31.37 18.39 -16.14
N GLY A 229 -30.37 18.99 -15.50
CA GLY A 229 -29.30 19.73 -16.16
C GLY A 229 -28.09 18.87 -16.48
N ASN A 230 -27.33 19.33 -17.48
CA ASN A 230 -26.04 18.76 -17.82
C ASN A 230 -24.93 19.50 -17.06
N TRP A 231 -23.97 18.74 -16.55
CA TRP A 231 -22.82 19.26 -15.80
C TRP A 231 -21.62 19.34 -16.74
N SER A 232 -21.25 20.54 -17.19
CA SER A 232 -20.37 20.75 -18.34
C SER A 232 -19.31 21.84 -18.12
N GLY A 233 -18.23 21.83 -18.92
CA GLY A 233 -17.23 22.91 -18.98
C GLY A 233 -16.11 22.89 -17.93
N GLY A 234 -16.11 21.95 -16.98
CA GLY A 234 -15.09 21.81 -15.93
C GLY A 234 -14.21 20.58 -16.11
N HIS A 235 -13.14 20.51 -15.31
CA HIS A 235 -12.27 19.35 -15.16
C HIS A 235 -12.79 18.41 -14.06
N ASP A 236 -13.17 17.19 -14.44
CA ASP A 236 -13.67 16.18 -13.52
C ASP A 236 -12.57 15.15 -13.16
N ILE A 237 -12.20 15.03 -11.89
CA ILE A 237 -11.25 13.97 -11.49
C ILE A 237 -11.93 12.62 -11.73
N SER A 238 -11.32 11.72 -12.51
CA SER A 238 -11.94 10.43 -12.80
C SER A 238 -12.07 9.57 -11.54
N GLY A 239 -13.28 9.56 -10.97
CA GLY A 239 -13.63 8.78 -9.79
C GLY A 239 -13.49 7.28 -10.01
N HIS A 240 -13.74 6.79 -11.23
CA HIS A 240 -13.53 5.39 -11.61
C HIS A 240 -12.04 5.01 -11.56
N VAL A 241 -11.17 5.79 -12.21
CA VAL A 241 -9.72 5.54 -12.17
C VAL A 241 -9.22 5.61 -10.73
N PHE A 242 -9.61 6.65 -9.99
CA PHE A 242 -9.25 6.83 -8.59
C PHE A 242 -9.63 5.61 -7.74
N LEU A 243 -10.91 5.20 -7.77
CA LEU A 243 -11.44 4.12 -6.94
C LEU A 243 -10.80 2.77 -7.29
N LEU A 244 -10.67 2.47 -8.60
CA LEU A 244 -10.12 1.19 -9.06
C LEU A 244 -8.66 1.06 -8.66
N VAL A 245 -7.83 2.10 -8.87
CA VAL A 245 -6.41 2.09 -8.51
C VAL A 245 -6.21 2.06 -6.99
N LEU A 246 -6.93 2.90 -6.24
CA LEU A 246 -6.84 2.97 -4.79
C LEU A 246 -7.23 1.62 -4.16
N GLY A 247 -8.37 1.07 -4.59
CA GLY A 247 -8.90 -0.19 -4.10
C GLY A 247 -8.05 -1.40 -4.44
N SER A 248 -7.61 -1.53 -5.70
CA SER A 248 -6.79 -2.68 -6.10
C SER A 248 -5.40 -2.63 -5.46
N PHE A 249 -4.76 -1.46 -5.40
CA PHE A 249 -3.43 -1.37 -4.79
C PHE A 249 -3.49 -1.52 -3.27
N PHE A 250 -4.57 -1.08 -2.62
CA PHE A 250 -4.84 -1.40 -1.22
C PHE A 250 -4.86 -2.92 -0.98
N LEU A 251 -5.56 -3.69 -1.82
CA LEU A 251 -5.57 -5.16 -1.72
C LEU A 251 -4.20 -5.77 -2.02
N VAL A 252 -3.47 -5.24 -3.00
CA VAL A 252 -2.09 -5.67 -3.28
C VAL A 252 -1.20 -5.48 -2.05
N GLN A 253 -1.38 -4.40 -1.29
CA GLN A 253 -0.58 -4.13 -0.10
C GLN A 253 -1.03 -4.92 1.14
N GLU A 254 -2.32 -5.00 1.44
CA GLU A 254 -2.83 -5.72 2.63
C GLU A 254 -2.85 -7.24 2.44
N VAL A 255 -3.06 -7.71 1.21
CA VAL A 255 -3.22 -9.13 0.89
C VAL A 255 -2.00 -9.64 0.13
N GLY A 256 -1.69 -9.03 -1.01
CA GLY A 256 -0.62 -9.49 -1.91
C GLY A 256 0.76 -9.52 -1.25
N TRP A 257 1.14 -8.45 -0.55
CA TRP A 257 2.41 -8.39 0.17
C TRP A 257 2.49 -9.43 1.29
N VAL A 258 1.42 -9.60 2.07
CA VAL A 258 1.37 -10.55 3.20
C VAL A 258 1.49 -11.99 2.69
N VAL A 259 0.71 -12.35 1.67
CA VAL A 259 0.77 -13.66 1.00
C VAL A 259 2.14 -13.89 0.36
N GLY A 260 2.70 -12.88 -0.32
CA GLY A 260 4.02 -12.95 -0.95
C GLY A 260 5.15 -13.19 0.04
N LYS A 261 5.09 -12.58 1.24
CA LYS A 261 6.03 -12.86 2.34
C LYS A 261 5.81 -14.24 2.96
N TRP A 262 4.56 -14.65 3.16
CA TRP A 262 4.22 -16.00 3.68
C TRP A 262 4.72 -17.12 2.77
N ALA A 263 4.48 -16.99 1.47
CA ALA A 263 4.93 -17.94 0.45
C ALA A 263 6.44 -17.83 0.14
N ARG A 264 7.18 -16.91 0.77
CA ARG A 264 8.58 -16.56 0.45
C ARG A 264 8.80 -16.19 -1.03
N ALA A 265 7.75 -15.75 -1.72
CA ALA A 265 7.79 -15.29 -3.11
C ALA A 265 8.41 -13.89 -3.22
N VAL A 266 8.22 -13.05 -2.20
CA VAL A 266 8.84 -11.72 -2.10
C VAL A 266 10.02 -11.78 -1.14
N ARG A 267 11.24 -11.73 -1.69
CA ARG A 267 12.50 -11.70 -0.91
C ARG A 267 12.90 -10.29 -0.47
N GLU A 268 12.30 -9.27 -1.07
CA GLU A 268 12.55 -7.87 -0.72
C GLU A 268 12.10 -7.56 0.71
N GLU A 269 12.85 -6.68 1.35
CA GLU A 269 12.52 -6.09 2.64
C GLU A 269 12.16 -4.62 2.48
N ARG A 270 11.12 -4.20 3.20
CA ARG A 270 10.81 -2.77 3.35
C ARG A 270 11.80 -2.17 4.34
N CYS A 271 12.43 -1.06 3.98
CA CYS A 271 13.31 -0.33 4.88
C CYS A 271 12.55 0.77 5.61
N VAL A 272 12.99 1.06 6.82
CA VAL A 272 12.35 2.01 7.72
C VAL A 272 13.38 2.87 8.45
N VAL A 273 13.05 4.14 8.65
CA VAL A 273 13.82 5.07 9.49
C VAL A 273 13.44 4.84 10.95
N MET A 274 14.43 4.77 11.82
CA MET A 274 14.27 4.59 13.26
C MET A 274 14.26 5.95 13.98
N GLY A 275 13.87 5.99 15.25
CA GLY A 275 13.86 7.23 16.03
C GLY A 275 15.25 7.87 16.23
N ASP A 276 16.30 7.07 16.11
CA ASP A 276 17.72 7.48 16.11
C ASP A 276 18.21 7.92 14.71
N GLY A 277 17.33 7.95 13.70
CA GLY A 277 17.68 8.24 12.30
C GLY A 277 18.27 7.06 11.52
N ALA A 278 18.52 5.91 12.16
CA ALA A 278 19.11 4.76 11.47
C ALA A 278 18.10 4.09 10.51
N VAL A 279 18.56 3.68 9.33
CA VAL A 279 17.74 2.91 8.37
C VAL A 279 17.94 1.41 8.58
N LYS A 280 16.85 0.70 8.91
CA LYS A 280 16.85 -0.74 9.16
C LYS A 280 15.82 -1.47 8.29
N GLY A 281 16.05 -2.75 8.02
CA GLY A 281 15.02 -3.62 7.43
C GLY A 281 13.89 -3.85 8.42
N ALA A 282 12.65 -3.79 7.95
CA ALA A 282 11.49 -3.86 8.82
C ALA A 282 11.31 -5.24 9.47
N ALA A 283 11.67 -6.35 8.78
CA ALA A 283 11.70 -7.68 9.39
C ALA A 283 12.67 -7.77 10.59
N VAL A 284 13.86 -7.18 10.49
CA VAL A 284 14.86 -7.16 11.59
C VAL A 284 14.33 -6.46 12.84
N THR A 285 13.42 -5.48 12.68
CA THR A 285 12.76 -4.81 13.81
C THR A 285 11.67 -5.66 14.46
N ALA A 286 11.02 -6.54 13.70
CA ALA A 286 10.02 -7.48 14.20
C ALA A 286 10.68 -8.69 14.89
N GLU A 287 11.73 -9.27 14.29
CA GLU A 287 12.47 -10.43 14.81
C GLU A 287 13.18 -10.16 16.14
N ARG A 288 13.66 -8.93 16.39
CA ARG A 288 14.24 -8.57 17.71
C ARG A 288 13.23 -8.72 18.85
N LYS A 289 11.93 -8.73 18.57
CA LYS A 289 10.84 -8.94 19.54
C LYS A 289 10.31 -10.38 19.60
N GLY A 290 10.68 -11.26 18.67
CA GLY A 290 10.10 -12.60 18.54
C GLY A 290 11.15 -13.64 18.14
N LYS A 291 12.18 -13.84 18.98
CA LYS A 291 13.05 -15.00 18.80
C LYS A 291 12.26 -16.27 19.11
N GLN A 292 12.30 -17.20 18.15
CA GLN A 292 11.68 -18.54 18.07
C GLN A 292 10.38 -18.59 17.26
N GLU A 293 10.27 -19.68 16.49
CA GLU A 293 9.20 -20.08 15.57
C GLU A 293 9.26 -19.46 14.15
N GLU A 294 10.08 -20.03 13.27
CA GLU A 294 9.66 -20.43 11.90
C GLU A 294 10.80 -21.21 11.16
N GLU A 295 11.16 -22.40 11.65
CA GLU A 295 11.40 -23.52 10.72
C GLU A 295 10.00 -23.87 10.18
N GLY A 296 9.68 -23.88 8.89
CA GLY A 296 10.42 -24.38 7.75
C GLY A 296 9.43 -25.13 6.84
N VAL A 297 8.29 -24.51 6.51
CA VAL A 297 7.37 -25.04 5.48
C VAL A 297 7.35 -24.06 4.33
N VAL A 298 7.79 -24.49 3.14
CA VAL A 298 7.64 -23.75 1.90
C VAL A 298 6.24 -24.07 1.37
N VAL A 299 5.31 -23.13 1.60
CA VAL A 299 3.93 -23.26 1.13
C VAL A 299 3.85 -22.73 -0.31
N SER A 300 3.14 -23.44 -1.19
CA SER A 300 2.93 -22.96 -2.56
C SER A 300 2.15 -21.64 -2.58
N VAL A 301 2.36 -20.78 -3.58
CA VAL A 301 1.65 -19.48 -3.68
C VAL A 301 0.12 -19.67 -3.71
N VAL A 302 -0.35 -20.72 -4.39
CA VAL A 302 -1.79 -21.04 -4.52
C VAL A 302 -2.41 -21.42 -3.16
N GLU A 303 -1.66 -22.14 -2.34
CA GLU A 303 -2.08 -22.50 -0.98
C GLU A 303 -1.96 -21.30 -0.04
N ALA A 304 -0.89 -20.51 -0.16
CA ALA A 304 -0.67 -19.28 0.59
C ALA A 304 -1.75 -18.21 0.37
N LEU A 305 -2.32 -18.15 -0.84
CA LEU A 305 -3.44 -17.26 -1.16
C LEU A 305 -4.67 -17.57 -0.29
N GLY A 306 -4.94 -18.84 0.04
CA GLY A 306 -6.15 -19.24 0.75
C GLY A 306 -7.45 -18.75 0.06
N LEU A 307 -8.56 -18.68 0.79
CA LEU A 307 -9.82 -18.16 0.25
C LEU A 307 -9.74 -16.64 0.00
N GLY A 308 -9.35 -15.87 1.03
CA GLY A 308 -9.31 -14.40 0.94
C GLY A 308 -8.33 -13.87 -0.11
N GLY A 309 -7.16 -14.48 -0.28
CA GLY A 309 -6.20 -14.10 -1.31
C GLY A 309 -6.67 -14.43 -2.72
N LYS A 310 -7.34 -15.57 -2.93
CA LYS A 310 -7.97 -15.89 -4.23
C LYS A 310 -9.03 -14.86 -4.60
N LEU A 311 -9.90 -14.50 -3.66
CA LEU A 311 -10.90 -13.44 -3.87
C LEU A 311 -10.24 -12.09 -4.17
N ALA A 312 -9.14 -11.76 -3.48
CA ALA A 312 -8.38 -10.54 -3.75
C ALA A 312 -7.78 -10.53 -5.15
N ALA A 313 -7.20 -11.64 -5.61
CA ALA A 313 -6.66 -11.76 -6.96
C ALA A 313 -7.75 -11.53 -8.03
N VAL A 314 -8.94 -12.11 -7.84
CA VAL A 314 -10.08 -11.91 -8.75
C VAL A 314 -10.52 -10.44 -8.78
N VAL A 315 -10.68 -9.81 -7.61
CA VAL A 315 -11.10 -8.40 -7.55
C VAL A 315 -10.04 -7.47 -8.14
N VAL A 316 -8.75 -7.71 -7.88
CA VAL A 316 -7.65 -6.92 -8.48
C VAL A 316 -7.63 -7.08 -10.01
N ALA A 317 -7.83 -8.30 -10.53
CA ALA A 317 -7.91 -8.54 -11.97
C ALA A 317 -9.12 -7.83 -12.60
N LEU A 318 -10.30 -7.89 -11.97
CA LEU A 318 -11.49 -7.16 -12.40
C LEU A 318 -11.28 -5.64 -12.34
N CYS A 319 -10.57 -5.13 -11.34
CA CYS A 319 -10.20 -3.72 -11.27
C CYS A 319 -9.29 -3.33 -12.45
N GLY A 320 -8.27 -4.13 -12.76
CA GLY A 320 -7.39 -3.90 -13.91
C GLY A 320 -8.14 -3.90 -15.24
N TRP A 321 -9.05 -4.86 -15.43
CA TRP A 321 -9.91 -4.93 -16.60
C TRP A 321 -10.81 -3.70 -16.73
N MET A 322 -11.52 -3.33 -15.66
CA MET A 322 -12.40 -2.16 -15.68
C MET A 322 -11.63 -0.84 -15.80
N LEU A 323 -10.39 -0.79 -15.30
CA LEU A 323 -9.50 0.35 -15.51
C LEU A 323 -9.12 0.48 -16.99
N LEU A 324 -8.83 -0.63 -17.67
CA LEU A 324 -8.59 -0.65 -19.11
C LEU A 324 -9.82 -0.19 -19.89
N MET A 325 -11.01 -0.72 -19.57
CA MET A 325 -12.26 -0.29 -20.23
C MET A 325 -12.53 1.21 -19.99
N THR A 326 -12.24 1.71 -18.78
CA THR A 326 -12.30 3.14 -18.47
C THR A 326 -11.31 3.94 -19.30
N ALA A 327 -10.09 3.46 -19.47
CA ALA A 327 -9.07 4.11 -20.28
C ALA A 327 -9.45 4.20 -21.77
N ILE A 328 -10.18 3.22 -22.30
CA ILE A 328 -10.58 3.19 -23.71
C ILE A 328 -11.81 4.08 -23.98
N TYR A 329 -12.87 3.97 -23.17
CA TYR A 329 -14.21 4.49 -23.55
C TYR A 329 -14.71 5.71 -22.78
N PHE A 330 -14.10 6.04 -21.64
CA PHE A 330 -14.61 7.06 -20.72
C PHE A 330 -13.53 8.06 -20.36
N HIS A 331 -13.93 9.29 -20.02
CA HIS A 331 -13.07 10.37 -19.55
C HIS A 331 -11.99 10.83 -20.55
N THR A 332 -11.55 12.06 -20.37
CA THR A 332 -10.38 12.57 -21.11
C THR A 332 -9.08 12.05 -20.50
N TRP A 333 -7.96 12.18 -21.24
CA TRP A 333 -6.63 11.83 -20.72
C TRP A 333 -6.31 12.54 -19.41
N PHE A 334 -6.62 13.83 -19.33
CA PHE A 334 -6.29 14.65 -18.17
C PHE A 334 -7.04 14.22 -16.92
N GLU A 335 -8.30 13.81 -17.04
CA GLU A 335 -9.15 13.32 -15.95
C GLU A 335 -8.71 11.95 -15.41
N LYS A 336 -8.25 11.08 -16.31
CA LYS A 336 -7.61 9.81 -15.94
C LYS A 336 -6.32 10.07 -15.16
N PHE A 337 -5.51 11.02 -15.64
CA PHE A 337 -4.26 11.39 -14.98
C PHE A 337 -4.48 11.95 -13.57
N THR A 338 -5.43 12.87 -13.37
CA THR A 338 -5.72 13.43 -12.05
C THR A 338 -6.35 12.41 -11.11
N GLY A 339 -7.19 11.49 -11.62
CA GLY A 339 -7.68 10.34 -10.87
C GLY A 339 -6.56 9.42 -10.38
N LEU A 340 -5.61 9.09 -11.27
CA LEU A 340 -4.41 8.30 -10.93
C LEU A 340 -3.54 8.98 -9.87
N LEU A 341 -3.23 10.26 -10.07
CA LEU A 341 -2.40 11.04 -9.15
C LEU A 341 -3.03 11.11 -7.76
N THR A 342 -4.35 11.33 -7.68
CA THR A 342 -5.09 11.38 -6.42
C THR A 342 -5.04 10.05 -5.67
N ALA A 343 -5.11 8.92 -6.40
CA ALA A 343 -4.94 7.59 -5.80
C ALA A 343 -3.52 7.40 -5.27
N PHE A 344 -2.51 7.77 -6.07
CA PHE A 344 -1.09 7.64 -5.70
C PHE A 344 -0.72 8.49 -4.48
N ILE A 345 -1.26 9.70 -4.36
CA ILE A 345 -1.05 10.55 -3.17
C ILE A 345 -1.54 9.84 -1.90
N GLY A 346 -2.77 9.30 -1.91
CA GLY A 346 -3.31 8.56 -0.77
C GLY A 346 -2.51 7.32 -0.44
N LEU A 347 -2.13 6.54 -1.44
CA LEU A 347 -1.32 5.32 -1.27
C LEU A 347 0.08 5.65 -0.74
N TYR A 348 0.71 6.71 -1.23
CA TYR A 348 2.02 7.16 -0.74
C TYR A 348 1.93 7.58 0.73
N ALA A 349 0.93 8.39 1.09
CA ALA A 349 0.69 8.83 2.45
C ALA A 349 0.47 7.66 3.43
N ILE A 350 -0.22 6.61 3.00
CA ILE A 350 -0.62 5.51 3.89
C ILE A 350 0.43 4.38 3.95
N TYR A 351 1.16 4.12 2.86
CA TYR A 351 2.07 2.96 2.78
C TYR A 351 3.56 3.31 2.71
N ILE A 352 3.91 4.53 2.30
CA ILE A 352 5.31 4.96 2.17
C ILE A 352 5.72 5.90 3.31
N VAL A 353 4.90 6.90 3.65
CA VAL A 353 5.22 7.85 4.75
C VAL A 353 5.48 7.15 6.10
N PRO A 354 4.71 6.12 6.53
CA PRO A 354 5.02 5.40 7.77
C PRO A 354 6.37 4.69 7.77
N ARG A 355 7.05 4.56 6.63
CA ARG A 355 8.39 3.97 6.59
C ARG A 355 9.44 4.91 7.14
N TRP A 356 9.28 6.21 6.92
CA TRP A 356 10.26 7.23 7.31
C TRP A 356 9.75 8.20 8.39
N VAL A 357 8.49 8.08 8.81
CA VAL A 357 7.92 8.79 9.97
C VAL A 357 7.64 7.78 11.10
N PRO A 358 8.54 7.61 12.08
CA PRO A 358 8.40 6.61 13.14
C PRO A 358 7.11 6.72 13.96
N ALA A 359 6.65 7.96 14.23
CA ALA A 359 5.41 8.21 14.97
C ALA A 359 4.19 7.65 14.23
N LEU A 360 4.09 7.93 12.93
CA LEU A 360 3.01 7.43 12.09
C LEU A 360 3.06 5.89 11.98
N ARG A 361 4.26 5.31 11.84
CA ARG A 361 4.46 3.85 11.87
C ARG A 361 3.95 3.20 13.15
N GLY A 362 4.12 3.85 14.30
CA GLY A 362 3.65 3.35 15.58
C GLY A 362 2.14 3.12 15.60
N ILE A 363 1.40 4.00 14.92
CA ILE A 363 -0.06 4.01 14.81
C ILE A 363 -0.52 3.04 13.72
N VAL A 364 0.00 3.22 12.50
CA VAL A 364 -0.53 2.62 11.27
C VAL A 364 0.12 1.26 10.97
N GLY A 365 1.35 1.03 11.45
CA GLY A 365 2.12 -0.18 11.17
C GLY A 365 2.54 -0.32 9.70
N LEU A 366 3.01 -1.51 9.34
CA LEU A 366 3.31 -1.92 7.97
C LEU A 366 2.61 -3.26 7.68
N PRO A 367 2.07 -3.48 6.47
CA PRO A 367 1.48 -4.76 6.12
C PRO A 367 2.50 -5.90 6.22
N GLY A 368 2.13 -6.97 6.92
CA GLY A 368 2.94 -8.19 7.08
C GLY A 368 4.08 -8.10 8.10
N ILE A 369 4.05 -7.13 9.03
CA ILE A 369 5.11 -6.86 10.02
C ILE A 369 4.54 -6.63 11.42
#